data_AF-E1ZI35-F1
#
_entry.id   AF-E1ZI35-F1
#
_cell.length_a   1.000
_cell.length_b   1.000
_cell.length_c   1.000
_cell.angle_alpha   90.00
_cell.angle_beta   90.00
_cell.angle_gamma   90.00
#
_symmetry.space_group_name_H-M   'P 1'
#
loop_
_entity.id
_entity.type
_entity.pdbx_description
1 polymer ?
#
loop_
_entity_poly.entity_id
_entity_poly.type
_entity_poly.pdbx_seq_one_letter_code
_entity_poly.pdbx_strand_id
1 'polypeptide(L)'
;MAPRVGLAAFALLAMVVLANAVDVKIGYKPILRSSASVPGTPFKFGQVLTKNLRPIYTVDDAGVKTSTPLISNEPDFSSLHKVGSKLFLITHFESPRPGSMYVVELNQAANGTLTPNVTPWNTRLAGEATDLDSLKELFGGSWGDVEGFMKYYGLYPNQLTFANVKANFNPYRYGHIVENTIKMDGSVTVEKYYTMGRAAWELAYVMPDRRTVYITDDGTNVAFFKFVADKPGVLSAGSLYAAKFTQTGNIGGGRFDIDWILLGKGKNGELKALGESTKFSDIFETASFDAEAKTCPAGFKSINQDDVGPECLKLKTGMAKAAALLAAPLRRRQRQQAVDPNAVPPPPQAAPLRRRRQQAVDRNAVPPSPVAVATRRYAAMKGATTEFSK
;
A
#
# COMPACT_ATOMS: atom_id res chain seq x y z
N MET A 1 -9.55 56.97 20.57
CA MET A 1 -8.86 55.67 20.46
C MET A 1 -9.75 54.71 19.68
N ALA A 2 -9.24 54.04 18.65
CA ALA A 2 -9.98 53.06 17.86
C ALA A 2 -9.22 51.72 17.85
N PRO A 3 -9.89 50.56 17.88
CA PRO A 3 -9.23 49.26 17.95
C PRO A 3 -8.56 48.91 16.62
N ARG A 4 -7.29 48.48 16.68
CA ARG A 4 -6.56 47.99 15.50
C ARG A 4 -6.97 46.54 15.20
N VAL A 5 -7.57 46.33 14.03
CA VAL A 5 -7.78 44.99 13.46
C VAL A 5 -6.43 44.46 12.97
N GLY A 6 -5.93 43.39 13.61
CA GLY A 6 -4.67 42.75 13.23
C GLY A 6 -4.85 41.81 12.04
N LEU A 7 -4.63 42.31 10.81
CA LEU A 7 -4.57 41.47 9.62
C LEU A 7 -3.21 40.75 9.55
N ALA A 8 -3.15 39.48 9.96
CA ALA A 8 -1.93 38.69 9.91
C ALA A 8 -1.61 38.25 8.47
N ALA A 9 -0.88 39.09 7.73
CA ALA A 9 -0.35 38.74 6.43
C ALA A 9 0.85 37.78 6.57
N PHE A 10 0.67 36.50 6.22
CA PHE A 10 1.79 35.57 6.07
C PHE A 10 2.59 35.89 4.80
N ALA A 11 3.78 36.44 4.97
CA ALA A 11 4.73 36.61 3.88
C ALA A 11 5.29 35.24 3.44
N LEU A 12 5.10 34.87 2.17
CA LEU A 12 5.73 33.68 1.60
C LEU A 12 7.12 34.05 1.06
N LEU A 13 8.17 33.38 1.55
CA LEU A 13 9.54 33.60 1.08
C LEU A 13 9.68 33.09 -0.37
N ALA A 14 9.96 33.99 -1.31
CA ALA A 14 10.15 33.63 -2.73
C ALA A 14 11.55 33.03 -2.96
N MET A 15 11.62 31.71 -3.19
CA MET A 15 12.82 31.08 -3.76
C MET A 15 12.80 31.23 -5.29
N VAL A 16 13.53 32.22 -5.81
CA VAL A 16 13.74 32.39 -7.25
C VAL A 16 14.75 31.36 -7.74
N VAL A 17 14.35 30.48 -8.66
CA VAL A 17 15.25 29.54 -9.34
C VAL A 17 15.67 30.16 -10.68
N LEU A 18 16.88 30.71 -10.73
CA LEU A 18 17.43 31.31 -11.94
C LEU A 18 18.04 30.27 -12.89
N ALA A 19 17.22 29.81 -13.83
CA ALA A 19 17.65 29.28 -15.13
C ALA A 19 16.49 29.49 -16.12
N ASN A 20 16.50 30.62 -16.83
CA ASN A 20 15.40 31.13 -17.67
C ASN A 20 14.07 31.22 -16.92
N ALA A 21 13.87 32.32 -16.18
CA ALA A 21 12.67 32.58 -15.39
C ALA A 21 11.43 32.84 -16.27
N VAL A 22 10.85 31.76 -16.78
CA VAL A 22 9.49 31.73 -17.33
C VAL A 22 8.53 31.55 -16.16
N ASP A 23 7.60 32.49 -15.96
CA ASP A 23 6.52 32.35 -14.99
C ASP A 23 5.55 31.25 -15.43
N VAL A 24 5.80 30.02 -14.97
CA VAL A 24 4.91 28.88 -15.20
C VAL A 24 3.74 28.96 -14.21
N LYS A 25 2.58 29.42 -14.69
CA LYS A 25 1.34 29.41 -13.91
C LYS A 25 0.90 27.98 -13.59
N ILE A 26 1.22 27.51 -12.39
CA ILE A 26 0.76 26.22 -11.88
C ILE A 26 -0.71 26.29 -11.45
N GLY A 27 -1.43 25.19 -11.65
CA GLY A 27 -2.84 25.04 -11.26
C GLY A 27 -3.26 23.57 -11.23
N TYR A 28 -4.37 23.28 -10.58
CA TYR A 28 -4.91 21.93 -10.48
C TYR A 28 -6.14 21.80 -11.38
N LYS A 29 -6.21 20.71 -12.16
CA LYS A 29 -7.38 20.34 -12.95
C LYS A 29 -7.80 18.92 -12.57
N PRO A 30 -9.02 18.71 -12.03
CA PRO A 30 -9.48 17.37 -11.69
C PRO A 30 -9.68 16.56 -12.97
N ILE A 31 -9.08 15.37 -13.05
CA ILE A 31 -9.26 14.42 -14.15
C ILE A 31 -10.56 13.63 -13.91
N LEU A 32 -10.68 13.05 -12.72
CA LEU A 32 -11.85 12.33 -12.22
C LEU A 32 -12.05 12.64 -10.73
N ARG A 33 -13.27 12.41 -10.24
CA ARG A 33 -13.63 12.42 -8.82
C ARG A 33 -14.44 11.16 -8.52
N SER A 34 -14.40 10.67 -7.28
CA SER A 34 -15.34 9.66 -6.80
C SER A 34 -16.79 10.05 -7.13
N SER A 35 -17.63 9.08 -7.45
CA SER A 35 -19.02 9.23 -7.96
C SER A 35 -19.17 9.79 -9.38
N ALA A 36 -18.11 10.24 -10.05
CA ALA A 36 -18.18 10.65 -11.46
C ALA A 36 -18.55 9.46 -12.37
N SER A 37 -19.27 9.73 -13.46
CA SER A 37 -19.48 8.74 -14.51
C SER A 37 -18.17 8.45 -15.25
N VAL A 38 -17.87 7.19 -15.52
CA VAL A 38 -16.72 6.77 -16.34
C VAL A 38 -17.24 6.30 -17.70
N PRO A 39 -16.72 6.80 -18.84
CA PRO A 39 -17.20 6.38 -20.16
C PRO A 39 -16.99 4.88 -20.42
N GLY A 40 -17.97 4.22 -21.04
CA GLY A 40 -17.91 2.78 -21.35
C GLY A 40 -18.36 1.85 -20.21
N THR A 41 -18.83 2.37 -19.07
CA THR A 41 -19.27 1.54 -17.93
C THR A 41 -20.52 2.11 -17.24
N PRO A 42 -21.47 1.27 -16.76
CA PRO A 42 -22.66 1.75 -16.04
C PRO A 42 -22.36 2.18 -14.59
N PHE A 43 -21.14 1.97 -14.12
CA PHE A 43 -20.76 2.23 -12.73
C PHE A 43 -19.98 3.55 -12.58
N LYS A 44 -20.03 4.13 -11.39
CA LYS A 44 -19.28 5.35 -11.06
C LYS A 44 -17.81 5.06 -10.73
N PHE A 45 -16.95 6.07 -10.85
CA PHE A 45 -15.58 6.02 -10.35
C PHE A 45 -15.59 5.83 -8.82
N GLY A 46 -14.84 4.84 -8.34
CA GLY A 46 -14.84 4.42 -6.92
C GLY A 46 -16.01 3.48 -6.51
N GLN A 47 -16.94 3.13 -7.40
CA GLN A 47 -18.03 2.18 -7.09
C GLN A 47 -17.48 0.80 -6.69
N VAL A 48 -17.71 0.37 -5.45
CA VAL A 48 -17.26 -0.94 -4.98
C VAL A 48 -18.23 -2.03 -5.45
N LEU A 49 -17.69 -3.17 -5.90
CA LEU A 49 -18.43 -4.29 -6.48
C LEU A 49 -18.19 -5.60 -5.71
N THR A 50 -19.18 -6.49 -5.79
CA THR A 50 -19.11 -7.90 -5.41
C THR A 50 -18.25 -8.72 -6.41
N LYS A 51 -17.85 -9.93 -6.02
CA LYS A 51 -17.18 -10.93 -6.88
C LYS A 51 -17.93 -11.24 -8.19
N ASN A 52 -19.25 -11.04 -8.19
CA ASN A 52 -20.15 -11.26 -9.33
C ASN A 52 -20.46 -9.94 -10.09
N LEU A 53 -19.62 -8.92 -9.95
CA LEU A 53 -19.70 -7.61 -10.62
C LEU A 53 -21.02 -6.82 -10.37
N ARG A 54 -21.74 -7.12 -9.28
CA ARG A 54 -22.89 -6.33 -8.82
C ARG A 54 -22.44 -5.26 -7.83
N PRO A 55 -23.10 -4.08 -7.74
CA PRO A 55 -22.77 -3.08 -6.73
C PRO A 55 -22.82 -3.64 -5.31
N ILE A 56 -21.86 -3.24 -4.48
CA ILE A 56 -22.01 -3.24 -3.03
C ILE A 56 -22.79 -1.97 -2.66
N TYR A 57 -23.55 -2.03 -1.57
CA TYR A 57 -24.39 -0.95 -1.09
C TYR A 57 -23.99 -0.55 0.34
N THR A 58 -24.42 0.63 0.80
CA THR A 58 -24.25 1.03 2.19
C THR A 58 -25.09 0.14 3.12
N VAL A 59 -24.89 0.30 4.43
CA VAL A 59 -25.73 -0.34 5.46
C VAL A 59 -26.39 0.70 6.34
N ASP A 60 -27.50 0.34 6.97
CA ASP A 60 -28.07 1.07 8.10
C ASP A 60 -27.41 0.66 9.44
N ASP A 61 -27.87 1.25 10.55
CA ASP A 61 -27.36 1.00 11.90
C ASP A 61 -27.59 -0.45 12.38
N ALA A 62 -28.54 -1.17 11.77
CA ALA A 62 -28.77 -2.58 12.02
C ALA A 62 -27.89 -3.50 11.14
N GLY A 63 -26.99 -2.91 10.34
CA GLY A 63 -26.11 -3.64 9.42
C GLY A 63 -26.82 -4.20 8.19
N VAL A 64 -28.07 -3.77 7.93
CA VAL A 64 -28.88 -4.22 6.80
C VAL A 64 -28.53 -3.41 5.55
N LYS A 65 -28.47 -4.10 4.41
CA LYS A 65 -28.20 -3.51 3.10
C LYS A 65 -29.23 -2.43 2.71
N THR A 66 -28.78 -1.23 2.34
CA THR A 66 -29.63 -0.16 1.78
C THR A 66 -29.78 -0.23 0.24
N SER A 67 -30.50 0.73 -0.34
CA SER A 67 -30.58 0.99 -1.78
C SER A 67 -29.45 1.88 -2.34
N THR A 68 -28.61 2.49 -1.50
CA THR A 68 -27.54 3.41 -1.91
C THR A 68 -26.26 2.63 -2.27
N PRO A 69 -25.75 2.72 -3.51
CA PRO A 69 -24.49 2.06 -3.89
C PRO A 69 -23.28 2.61 -3.11
N LEU A 70 -22.38 1.73 -2.69
CA LEU A 70 -21.18 2.07 -1.93
C LEU A 70 -20.07 2.56 -2.88
N ILE A 71 -19.67 3.83 -2.72
CA ILE A 71 -18.66 4.48 -3.56
C ILE A 71 -17.50 4.91 -2.65
N SER A 72 -16.29 4.47 -2.99
CA SER A 72 -15.06 4.94 -2.34
C SER A 72 -14.83 6.42 -2.59
N ASN A 73 -14.57 7.15 -1.51
CA ASN A 73 -14.09 8.54 -1.48
C ASN A 73 -12.59 8.65 -1.14
N GLU A 74 -11.87 7.53 -1.12
CA GLU A 74 -10.46 7.43 -0.70
C GLU A 74 -9.56 6.95 -1.85
N PRO A 75 -9.39 7.75 -2.92
CA PRO A 75 -8.39 7.48 -3.93
C PRO A 75 -7.00 7.66 -3.34
N ASP A 76 -6.16 6.64 -3.50
CA ASP A 76 -4.78 6.63 -3.04
C ASP A 76 -3.84 6.63 -4.26
N PHE A 77 -2.93 5.67 -4.37
CA PHE A 77 -1.89 5.70 -5.38
C PHE A 77 -2.49 5.73 -6.80
N SER A 78 -2.01 6.68 -7.60
CA SER A 78 -2.37 6.81 -9.02
C SER A 78 -1.13 6.81 -9.89
N SER A 79 -1.18 6.09 -11.00
CA SER A 79 -0.10 6.01 -11.99
C SER A 79 -0.61 6.23 -13.41
N LEU A 80 0.22 6.88 -14.23
CA LEU A 80 -0.08 7.23 -15.61
C LEU A 80 0.79 6.40 -16.55
N HIS A 81 0.17 5.66 -17.46
CA HIS A 81 0.81 4.68 -18.33
C HIS A 81 0.56 5.04 -19.79
N LYS A 82 1.61 5.03 -20.62
CA LYS A 82 1.47 5.20 -22.07
C LYS A 82 1.65 3.83 -22.75
N VAL A 83 0.65 3.40 -23.52
CA VAL A 83 0.68 2.12 -24.24
C VAL A 83 0.36 2.40 -25.71
N GLY A 84 1.38 2.28 -26.56
CA GLY A 84 1.31 2.75 -27.95
C GLY A 84 1.03 4.26 -28.01
N SER A 85 -0.04 4.63 -28.72
CA SER A 85 -0.55 6.00 -28.78
C SER A 85 -1.49 6.38 -27.63
N LYS A 86 -1.98 5.41 -26.85
CA LYS A 86 -2.97 5.60 -25.80
C LYS A 86 -2.34 5.94 -24.45
N LEU A 87 -3.12 6.61 -23.61
CA LEU A 87 -2.76 6.99 -22.25
C LEU A 87 -3.78 6.39 -21.27
N PHE A 88 -3.33 5.88 -20.14
CA PHE A 88 -4.18 5.24 -19.13
C PHE A 88 -3.82 5.72 -17.73
N LEU A 89 -4.84 6.03 -16.94
CA LEU A 89 -4.73 6.29 -15.50
C LEU A 89 -5.15 5.03 -14.75
N ILE A 90 -4.26 4.49 -13.92
CA ILE A 90 -4.62 3.52 -12.88
C ILE A 90 -4.74 4.30 -11.58
N THR A 91 -5.87 4.19 -10.88
CA THR A 91 -6.09 4.78 -9.55
C THR A 91 -6.54 3.71 -8.58
N HIS A 92 -5.83 3.59 -7.46
CA HIS A 92 -6.14 2.72 -6.34
C HIS A 92 -7.11 3.44 -5.40
N PHE A 93 -7.92 2.66 -4.67
CA PHE A 93 -8.82 3.09 -3.62
C PHE A 93 -8.64 2.16 -2.42
N GLU A 94 -8.21 2.71 -1.27
CA GLU A 94 -7.86 1.93 -0.08
C GLU A 94 -9.11 1.32 0.57
N SER A 95 -10.16 2.13 0.75
CA SER A 95 -11.41 1.75 1.40
C SER A 95 -12.64 2.25 0.62
N PRO A 96 -13.87 1.81 0.94
CA PRO A 96 -14.20 0.77 1.91
C PRO A 96 -13.87 -0.61 1.35
N ARG A 97 -13.66 -1.59 2.25
CA ARG A 97 -13.17 -2.93 1.89
C ARG A 97 -14.18 -3.72 1.03
N PRO A 98 -13.71 -4.57 0.09
CA PRO A 98 -12.33 -4.64 -0.39
C PRO A 98 -11.96 -3.37 -1.18
N GLY A 99 -10.69 -2.96 -1.07
CA GLY A 99 -10.16 -1.88 -1.90
C GLY A 99 -10.32 -2.16 -3.39
N SER A 100 -10.17 -1.14 -4.24
CA SER A 100 -10.37 -1.30 -5.69
C SER A 100 -9.41 -0.44 -6.49
N MET A 101 -9.05 -0.87 -7.70
CA MET A 101 -8.29 -0.09 -8.66
C MET A 101 -9.12 0.07 -9.93
N TYR A 102 -9.09 1.28 -10.48
CA TYR A 102 -9.74 1.65 -11.72
C TYR A 102 -8.66 1.94 -12.77
N VAL A 103 -8.72 1.24 -13.90
CA VAL A 103 -7.98 1.62 -15.11
C VAL A 103 -8.93 2.45 -15.97
N VAL A 104 -8.51 3.66 -16.38
CA VAL A 104 -9.28 4.57 -17.23
C VAL A 104 -8.41 5.06 -18.37
N GLU A 105 -8.82 4.83 -19.62
CA GLU A 105 -8.18 5.44 -20.78
C GLU A 105 -8.37 6.96 -20.74
N LEU A 106 -7.35 7.74 -21.12
CA LEU A 106 -7.39 9.19 -21.11
C LEU A 106 -7.16 9.76 -22.52
N ASN A 107 -7.95 10.77 -22.87
CA ASN A 107 -7.63 11.68 -23.96
C ASN A 107 -6.66 12.76 -23.46
N GLN A 108 -5.67 13.13 -24.28
CA GLN A 108 -4.81 14.28 -24.04
C GLN A 108 -5.00 15.31 -25.16
N ALA A 109 -5.52 16.49 -24.82
CA ALA A 109 -5.65 17.60 -25.75
C ALA A 109 -4.27 18.24 -26.04
N ALA A 110 -4.17 19.01 -27.13
CA ALA A 110 -2.92 19.69 -27.53
C ALA A 110 -2.34 20.62 -26.44
N ASN A 111 -3.18 21.16 -25.54
CA ASN A 111 -2.74 21.95 -24.38
C ASN A 111 -2.36 21.12 -23.14
N GLY A 112 -2.19 19.81 -23.28
CA GLY A 112 -1.86 18.88 -22.20
C GLY A 112 -3.03 18.50 -21.28
N THR A 113 -4.24 19.07 -21.46
CA THR A 113 -5.42 18.68 -20.67
C THR A 113 -5.71 17.19 -20.82
N LEU A 114 -5.84 16.51 -19.68
CA LEU A 114 -6.30 15.13 -19.59
C LEU A 114 -7.80 15.05 -19.30
N THR A 115 -8.53 14.20 -20.02
CA THR A 115 -9.94 13.87 -19.75
C THR A 115 -10.18 12.36 -19.86
N PRO A 116 -11.12 11.78 -19.09
CA PRO A 116 -11.47 10.37 -19.19
C PRO A 116 -12.07 10.02 -20.56
N ASN A 117 -11.65 8.88 -21.10
CA ASN A 117 -12.10 8.28 -22.35
C ASN A 117 -12.81 6.94 -22.09
N VAL A 118 -13.38 6.35 -23.15
CA VAL A 118 -13.98 5.00 -23.10
C VAL A 118 -12.90 3.94 -22.87
N THR A 119 -13.05 3.14 -21.81
CA THR A 119 -12.31 1.88 -21.65
C THR A 119 -13.06 0.75 -22.36
N PRO A 120 -12.45 0.02 -23.31
CA PRO A 120 -13.17 -1.05 -24.03
C PRO A 120 -13.48 -2.33 -23.21
N TRP A 121 -13.05 -2.43 -21.95
CA TRP A 121 -13.44 -3.50 -21.00
C TRP A 121 -13.52 -2.95 -19.57
N ASN A 122 -14.44 -3.50 -18.79
CA ASN A 122 -14.81 -3.04 -17.45
C ASN A 122 -13.92 -3.65 -16.33
N THR A 123 -12.60 -3.69 -16.50
CA THR A 123 -11.69 -4.36 -15.54
C THR A 123 -11.35 -3.46 -14.35
N ARG A 124 -11.57 -3.98 -13.13
CA ARG A 124 -11.28 -3.34 -11.84
C ARG A 124 -10.71 -4.37 -10.88
N LEU A 125 -9.69 -4.00 -10.13
CA LEU A 125 -8.79 -4.97 -9.50
C LEU A 125 -8.33 -4.43 -8.16
N ALA A 126 -8.38 -5.20 -7.07
CA ALA A 126 -8.04 -4.66 -5.75
C ALA A 126 -6.52 -4.55 -5.54
N GLY A 127 -6.07 -3.47 -4.89
CA GLY A 127 -4.95 -3.58 -3.96
C GLY A 127 -5.49 -4.16 -2.65
N GLU A 128 -4.82 -5.14 -2.08
CA GLU A 128 -5.35 -5.93 -0.96
C GLU A 128 -4.56 -5.69 0.32
N ALA A 129 -4.98 -4.68 1.10
CA ALA A 129 -4.37 -4.32 2.37
C ALA A 129 -5.26 -4.72 3.57
N THR A 130 -5.38 -6.03 3.84
CA THR A 130 -5.98 -6.56 5.09
C THR A 130 -5.53 -7.98 5.40
N ASP A 131 -5.25 -8.24 6.68
CA ASP A 131 -5.22 -9.60 7.26
C ASP A 131 -6.63 -10.10 7.55
N LEU A 132 -6.82 -11.42 7.52
CA LEU A 132 -7.95 -12.11 8.14
C LEU A 132 -7.56 -13.55 8.64
N ASP A 133 -6.30 -13.81 9.01
CA ASP A 133 -5.76 -15.17 9.25
C ASP A 133 -5.90 -15.67 10.70
N SER A 134 -6.68 -14.97 11.54
CA SER A 134 -6.89 -15.28 12.97
C SER A 134 -8.36 -15.50 13.36
N LEU A 135 -9.16 -16.02 12.42
CA LEU A 135 -10.59 -16.38 12.55
C LEU A 135 -10.94 -17.42 13.66
N LYS A 136 -10.03 -17.77 14.58
CA LYS A 136 -10.31 -18.66 15.72
C LYS A 136 -9.94 -18.12 17.09
N GLU A 137 -9.11 -17.07 17.19
CA GLU A 137 -8.74 -16.44 18.47
C GLU A 137 -9.24 -14.98 18.56
N LEU A 138 -9.58 -14.32 17.44
CA LEU A 138 -10.00 -12.91 17.41
C LEU A 138 -11.41 -12.59 17.96
N PHE A 139 -12.29 -13.58 18.14
CA PHE A 139 -13.73 -13.34 18.33
C PHE A 139 -14.17 -12.99 19.76
N GLY A 140 -13.33 -12.24 20.48
CA GLY A 140 -13.69 -11.48 21.68
C GLY A 140 -14.23 -10.06 21.40
N GLY A 141 -14.44 -9.68 20.13
CA GLY A 141 -15.03 -8.38 19.77
C GLY A 141 -15.17 -8.15 18.26
N SER A 142 -15.77 -7.01 17.88
CA SER A 142 -16.21 -6.58 16.53
C SER A 142 -15.51 -7.20 15.30
N TRP A 143 -16.34 -7.55 14.31
CA TRP A 143 -16.02 -8.14 13.02
C TRP A 143 -15.55 -7.13 11.95
N GLY A 144 -15.40 -5.83 12.24
CA GLY A 144 -15.42 -4.73 11.25
C GLY A 144 -14.67 -4.93 9.91
N ASP A 145 -13.44 -5.46 9.92
CA ASP A 145 -12.68 -5.68 8.69
C ASP A 145 -13.19 -6.90 7.88
N VAL A 146 -13.61 -7.96 8.57
CA VAL A 146 -14.37 -9.09 7.98
C VAL A 146 -15.69 -8.57 7.41
N GLU A 147 -16.43 -7.74 8.16
CA GLU A 147 -17.72 -7.18 7.76
C GLU A 147 -17.66 -6.37 6.46
N GLY A 148 -16.63 -5.53 6.32
CA GLY A 148 -16.35 -4.84 5.07
C GLY A 148 -16.07 -5.84 3.94
N PHE A 149 -15.11 -6.75 4.17
CA PHE A 149 -14.67 -7.69 3.14
C PHE A 149 -15.78 -8.65 2.67
N MET A 150 -16.63 -9.13 3.58
CA MET A 150 -17.69 -10.10 3.27
C MET A 150 -18.77 -9.55 2.33
N LYS A 151 -18.90 -8.22 2.23
CA LYS A 151 -19.74 -7.57 1.21
C LYS A 151 -19.29 -7.90 -0.21
N TYR A 152 -18.00 -8.20 -0.43
CA TYR A 152 -17.49 -8.74 -1.71
C TYR A 152 -18.19 -10.03 -2.13
N TYR A 153 -18.55 -10.88 -1.16
CA TYR A 153 -19.28 -12.12 -1.37
C TYR A 153 -20.79 -11.94 -1.43
N GLY A 154 -21.29 -10.71 -1.23
CA GLY A 154 -22.72 -10.38 -1.16
C GLY A 154 -23.34 -10.57 0.21
N LEU A 155 -22.52 -10.81 1.26
CA LEU A 155 -22.97 -10.99 2.64
C LEU A 155 -22.78 -9.69 3.42
N TYR A 156 -23.85 -9.24 4.08
CA TYR A 156 -23.88 -8.00 4.86
C TYR A 156 -23.78 -8.29 6.37
N PRO A 157 -23.38 -7.32 7.22
CA PRO A 157 -23.13 -7.55 8.65
C PRO A 157 -24.22 -8.33 9.38
N ASN A 158 -25.50 -7.99 9.15
CA ASN A 158 -26.65 -8.66 9.74
C ASN A 158 -26.86 -10.13 9.30
N GLN A 159 -26.05 -10.63 8.36
CA GLN A 159 -26.09 -11.99 7.82
C GLN A 159 -24.86 -12.81 8.20
N LEU A 160 -23.84 -12.22 8.85
CA LEU A 160 -22.56 -12.89 9.04
C LEU A 160 -22.65 -13.98 10.11
N THR A 161 -22.11 -15.13 9.76
CA THR A 161 -21.97 -16.27 10.67
C THR A 161 -20.58 -16.87 10.47
N PHE A 162 -20.02 -17.49 11.50
CA PHE A 162 -18.75 -18.19 11.36
C PHE A 162 -18.76 -19.20 10.20
N ALA A 163 -19.89 -19.88 9.99
CA ALA A 163 -20.09 -20.82 8.90
C ALA A 163 -19.98 -20.16 7.51
N ASN A 164 -20.67 -19.04 7.26
CA ASN A 164 -20.65 -18.40 5.93
C ASN A 164 -19.38 -17.60 5.64
N VAL A 165 -18.73 -17.04 6.66
CA VAL A 165 -17.38 -16.44 6.54
C VAL A 165 -16.40 -17.54 6.13
N LYS A 166 -16.30 -18.63 6.90
CA LYS A 166 -15.41 -19.77 6.62
C LYS A 166 -15.67 -20.44 5.26
N ALA A 167 -16.92 -20.48 4.80
CA ALA A 167 -17.28 -21.08 3.51
C ALA A 167 -16.89 -20.22 2.29
N ASN A 168 -16.71 -18.91 2.47
CA ASN A 168 -16.43 -17.98 1.37
C ASN A 168 -14.98 -17.48 1.38
N PHE A 169 -14.40 -17.29 2.56
CA PHE A 169 -13.16 -16.57 2.76
C PHE A 169 -11.95 -17.50 2.97
N ASN A 170 -10.87 -17.25 2.23
CA ASN A 170 -9.56 -17.88 2.44
C ASN A 170 -8.49 -16.76 2.58
N PRO A 171 -7.85 -16.57 3.75
CA PRO A 171 -6.85 -15.52 3.97
C PRO A 171 -5.63 -15.62 3.05
N TYR A 172 -5.23 -16.82 2.64
CA TYR A 172 -4.11 -17.02 1.71
C TYR A 172 -4.39 -16.61 0.27
N ARG A 173 -5.59 -16.11 -0.04
CA ARG A 173 -5.88 -15.49 -1.34
C ARG A 173 -5.59 -13.99 -1.37
N TYR A 174 -5.35 -13.35 -0.23
CA TYR A 174 -5.33 -11.88 -0.06
C TYR A 174 -3.99 -11.38 0.46
N GLY A 175 -3.73 -10.07 0.45
CA GLY A 175 -2.49 -9.50 1.02
C GLY A 175 -1.26 -9.63 0.13
N HIS A 176 -1.42 -9.65 -1.20
CA HIS A 176 -0.34 -9.90 -2.16
C HIS A 176 -0.16 -8.73 -3.14
N ILE A 177 1.06 -8.53 -3.65
CA ILE A 177 1.33 -7.59 -4.73
C ILE A 177 0.57 -8.00 -5.99
N VAL A 178 -0.15 -7.05 -6.60
CA VAL A 178 -0.90 -7.23 -7.84
C VAL A 178 -0.25 -6.40 -8.95
N GLU A 179 0.10 -7.04 -10.07
CA GLU A 179 0.57 -6.37 -11.28
C GLU A 179 -0.56 -6.26 -12.31
N ASN A 180 -0.80 -5.04 -12.77
CA ASN A 180 -1.72 -4.73 -13.86
C ASN A 180 -0.90 -4.57 -15.16
N THR A 181 -1.18 -5.39 -16.16
CA THR A 181 -0.58 -5.25 -17.50
C THR A 181 -1.65 -4.76 -18.48
N ILE A 182 -1.48 -3.54 -18.99
CA ILE A 182 -2.32 -2.95 -20.05
C ILE A 182 -1.72 -3.36 -21.41
N LYS A 183 -2.50 -4.06 -22.24
CA LYS A 183 -2.09 -4.52 -23.58
C LYS A 183 -2.30 -3.43 -24.65
N MET A 184 -1.86 -3.69 -25.88
CA MET A 184 -1.94 -2.73 -27.01
C MET A 184 -3.37 -2.49 -27.53
N ASP A 185 -4.26 -3.47 -27.45
CA ASP A 185 -5.70 -3.27 -27.62
C ASP A 185 -6.29 -2.42 -26.47
N GLY A 186 -5.56 -2.39 -25.35
CA GLY A 186 -5.82 -1.77 -24.05
C GLY A 186 -6.13 -2.79 -22.95
N SER A 187 -6.37 -4.06 -23.30
CA SER A 187 -6.96 -5.05 -22.40
C SER A 187 -6.06 -5.34 -21.20
N VAL A 188 -6.67 -5.38 -20.00
CA VAL A 188 -5.92 -5.51 -18.75
C VAL A 188 -5.84 -6.98 -18.33
N THR A 189 -4.62 -7.48 -18.16
CA THR A 189 -4.36 -8.75 -17.44
C THR A 189 -3.75 -8.49 -16.08
N VAL A 190 -3.91 -9.46 -15.19
CA VAL A 190 -3.74 -9.29 -13.75
C VAL A 190 -3.00 -10.50 -13.21
N GLU A 191 -1.88 -10.26 -12.56
CA GLU A 191 -1.14 -11.31 -11.87
C GLU A 191 -0.97 -10.94 -10.41
N LYS A 192 -1.16 -11.91 -9.51
CA LYS A 192 -0.98 -11.77 -8.07
C LYS A 192 0.28 -12.52 -7.67
N TYR A 193 1.28 -11.84 -7.11
CA TYR A 193 2.59 -12.43 -6.83
C TYR A 193 2.70 -12.97 -5.39
N TYR A 194 2.28 -14.23 -5.21
CA TYR A 194 2.52 -15.04 -4.02
C TYR A 194 4.02 -15.22 -3.73
N THR A 195 4.86 -15.14 -4.76
CA THR A 195 6.34 -15.16 -4.64
C THR A 195 6.91 -14.00 -3.83
N MET A 196 6.16 -12.91 -3.65
CA MET A 196 6.55 -11.76 -2.84
C MET A 196 6.10 -11.85 -1.38
N GLY A 197 5.46 -12.94 -0.97
CA GLY A 197 4.93 -13.09 0.39
C GLY A 197 3.58 -12.39 0.58
N ARG A 198 3.15 -12.28 1.84
CA ARG A 198 1.79 -11.81 2.19
C ARG A 198 1.79 -10.84 3.39
N ALA A 199 1.74 -9.54 3.10
CA ALA A 199 1.80 -8.46 4.10
C ALA A 199 0.77 -7.34 3.81
N ALA A 200 0.68 -6.31 4.66
CA ALA A 200 -0.06 -5.08 4.38
C ALA A 200 0.73 -4.22 3.39
N TRP A 201 0.89 -4.73 2.17
CA TRP A 201 1.76 -4.11 1.17
C TRP A 201 1.29 -2.72 0.75
N GLU A 202 2.20 -1.76 0.85
CA GLU A 202 2.06 -0.41 0.31
C GLU A 202 2.30 -0.42 -1.21
N LEU A 203 3.56 -0.24 -1.64
CA LEU A 203 3.96 -0.24 -3.04
C LEU A 203 5.21 -1.11 -3.26
N ALA A 204 5.20 -1.85 -4.37
CA ALA A 204 6.37 -2.56 -4.87
C ALA A 204 7.18 -1.65 -5.81
N TYR A 205 8.48 -1.50 -5.55
CA TYR A 205 9.40 -0.73 -6.39
C TYR A 205 10.37 -1.68 -7.12
N VAL A 206 10.16 -1.84 -8.44
CA VAL A 206 10.99 -2.68 -9.31
C VAL A 206 12.26 -1.92 -9.71
N MET A 207 13.42 -2.51 -9.45
CA MET A 207 14.72 -1.93 -9.77
C MET A 207 15.08 -2.05 -11.27
N PRO A 208 16.02 -1.23 -11.79
CA PRO A 208 16.43 -1.27 -13.20
C PRO A 208 17.03 -2.60 -13.68
N ASP A 209 17.49 -3.47 -12.78
CA ASP A 209 17.91 -4.84 -13.10
C ASP A 209 16.76 -5.77 -13.56
N ARG A 210 15.51 -5.29 -13.42
CA ARG A 210 14.25 -5.99 -13.68
C ARG A 210 14.11 -7.29 -12.87
N ARG A 211 14.86 -7.46 -11.77
CA ARG A 211 14.81 -8.64 -10.89
C ARG A 211 14.50 -8.27 -9.45
N THR A 212 15.15 -7.23 -8.95
CA THR A 212 15.05 -6.81 -7.55
C THR A 212 13.80 -5.95 -7.38
N VAL A 213 13.00 -6.25 -6.37
CA VAL A 213 11.80 -5.49 -6.02
C VAL A 213 11.84 -5.19 -4.53
N TYR A 214 11.83 -3.91 -4.16
CA TYR A 214 11.69 -3.48 -2.77
C TYR A 214 10.23 -3.29 -2.42
N ILE A 215 9.83 -3.73 -1.23
CA ILE A 215 8.43 -3.73 -0.79
C ILE A 215 8.38 -3.37 0.70
N THR A 216 7.46 -2.50 1.08
CA THR A 216 7.20 -2.10 2.47
C THR A 216 5.83 -2.58 2.93
N ASP A 217 5.78 -3.00 4.18
CA ASP A 217 4.58 -3.37 4.93
C ASP A 217 4.11 -2.17 5.77
N ASP A 218 2.81 -1.87 5.81
CA ASP A 218 2.22 -0.76 6.60
C ASP A 218 1.71 -1.25 7.96
N GLY A 219 2.56 -1.07 8.99
CA GLY A 219 2.24 -1.39 10.37
C GLY A 219 3.36 -1.02 11.34
N THR A 220 3.15 -1.27 12.63
CA THR A 220 4.20 -1.15 13.65
C THR A 220 4.89 -2.51 13.81
N ASN A 221 6.20 -2.52 14.08
CA ASN A 221 6.99 -3.75 14.26
C ASN A 221 7.02 -4.70 13.04
N VAL A 222 6.64 -4.19 11.87
CA VAL A 222 6.75 -4.86 10.57
C VAL A 222 8.17 -4.76 9.98
N ALA A 223 8.39 -5.29 8.78
CA ALA A 223 9.70 -5.33 8.14
C ALA A 223 9.76 -4.64 6.77
N PHE A 224 10.98 -4.32 6.33
CA PHE A 224 11.29 -3.92 4.96
C PHE A 224 11.76 -5.13 4.16
N PHE A 225 11.20 -5.35 2.97
CA PHE A 225 11.41 -6.56 2.19
C PHE A 225 12.07 -6.30 0.85
N LYS A 226 12.74 -7.33 0.36
CA LYS A 226 13.32 -7.39 -0.98
C LYS A 226 12.96 -8.73 -1.60
N PHE A 227 12.31 -8.73 -2.75
CA PHE A 227 12.18 -9.88 -3.63
C PHE A 227 13.26 -9.82 -4.72
N VAL A 228 13.80 -10.98 -5.13
CA VAL A 228 14.73 -11.10 -6.25
C VAL A 228 14.25 -12.21 -7.18
N ALA A 229 13.86 -11.84 -8.40
CA ALA A 229 13.39 -12.76 -9.43
C ALA A 229 14.52 -13.65 -9.99
N ASP A 230 14.20 -14.90 -10.30
CA ASP A 230 15.13 -15.84 -10.95
C ASP A 230 15.53 -15.39 -12.36
N LYS A 231 14.67 -14.64 -13.06
CA LYS A 231 14.90 -14.11 -14.40
C LYS A 231 14.44 -12.65 -14.50
N PRO A 232 15.16 -11.77 -15.23
CA PRO A 232 14.73 -10.39 -15.44
C PRO A 232 13.33 -10.32 -16.07
N GLY A 233 12.47 -9.49 -15.52
CA GLY A 233 11.10 -9.26 -15.98
C GLY A 233 10.07 -10.33 -15.61
N VAL A 234 10.49 -11.47 -15.01
CA VAL A 234 9.62 -12.62 -14.72
C VAL A 234 9.51 -12.82 -13.20
N LEU A 235 8.53 -12.14 -12.58
CA LEU A 235 8.37 -12.09 -11.13
C LEU A 235 7.71 -13.36 -10.53
N SER A 236 7.25 -14.28 -11.38
CA SER A 236 6.55 -15.51 -10.98
C SER A 236 7.45 -16.61 -10.40
N ALA A 237 8.76 -16.39 -10.29
CA ALA A 237 9.70 -17.25 -9.56
C ALA A 237 10.86 -16.44 -8.98
N GLY A 238 11.23 -16.69 -7.72
CA GLY A 238 12.33 -15.98 -7.06
C GLY A 238 12.37 -16.17 -5.55
N SER A 239 13.20 -15.37 -4.90
CA SER A 239 13.48 -15.42 -3.46
C SER A 239 13.03 -14.14 -2.74
N LEU A 240 12.37 -14.29 -1.60
CA LEU A 240 11.96 -13.19 -0.71
C LEU A 240 12.92 -13.07 0.48
N TYR A 241 13.30 -11.84 0.82
CA TYR A 241 14.20 -11.50 1.91
C TYR A 241 13.58 -10.40 2.80
N ALA A 242 13.87 -10.45 4.10
CA ALA A 242 13.68 -9.32 5.02
C ALA A 242 15.01 -8.61 5.32
N ALA A 243 14.96 -7.30 5.49
CA ALA A 243 16.09 -6.49 5.93
C ALA A 243 16.33 -6.67 7.43
N LYS A 244 17.60 -6.87 7.82
CA LYS A 244 18.07 -6.72 9.20
C LYS A 244 18.96 -5.49 9.25
N PHE A 245 18.52 -4.47 9.98
CA PHE A 245 19.28 -3.24 10.20
C PHE A 245 20.18 -3.39 11.43
N THR A 246 21.47 -3.14 11.25
CA THR A 246 22.44 -3.04 12.36
C THR A 246 22.83 -1.57 12.51
N GLN A 247 22.33 -0.90 13.55
CA GLN A 247 22.63 0.52 13.76
C GLN A 247 24.12 0.70 14.14
N THR A 248 24.82 1.55 13.40
CA THR A 248 26.24 1.89 13.59
C THR A 248 26.48 3.35 13.97
N GLY A 249 25.42 4.17 14.03
CA GLY A 249 25.47 5.54 14.55
C GLY A 249 24.08 6.15 14.76
N ASN A 250 23.99 7.20 15.58
CA ASN A 250 22.75 7.89 15.95
C ASN A 250 22.69 9.36 15.54
N ILE A 251 23.78 9.94 15.02
CA ILE A 251 23.85 11.35 14.59
C ILE A 251 23.10 11.55 13.27
N GLY A 252 22.39 12.68 13.12
CA GLY A 252 21.86 13.15 11.84
C GLY A 252 20.70 12.32 11.25
N GLY A 253 19.97 11.58 12.08
CA GLY A 253 18.97 10.58 11.65
C GLY A 253 19.47 9.14 11.72
N GLY A 254 20.75 8.94 12.04
CA GLY A 254 21.37 7.65 12.28
C GLY A 254 22.08 7.06 11.05
N ARG A 255 22.87 6.03 11.32
CA ARG A 255 23.56 5.20 10.31
C ARG A 255 23.34 3.74 10.65
N PHE A 256 23.16 2.91 9.63
CA PHE A 256 22.95 1.49 9.75
C PHE A 256 23.62 0.74 8.58
N ASP A 257 24.03 -0.49 8.85
CA ASP A 257 24.34 -1.47 7.82
C ASP A 257 23.11 -2.39 7.64
N ILE A 258 22.92 -2.96 6.44
CA ILE A 258 21.74 -3.79 6.11
C ILE A 258 22.17 -5.18 5.65
N ASP A 259 21.84 -6.19 6.45
CA ASP A 259 21.88 -7.59 6.05
C ASP A 259 20.53 -8.02 5.44
N TRP A 260 20.53 -9.04 4.58
CA TRP A 260 19.32 -9.60 3.98
C TRP A 260 19.11 -11.05 4.38
N ILE A 261 18.11 -11.28 5.22
CA ILE A 261 17.73 -12.63 5.67
C ILE A 261 16.81 -13.24 4.62
N LEU A 262 17.22 -14.36 4.02
CA LEU A 262 16.36 -15.14 3.12
C LEU A 262 15.20 -15.74 3.93
N LEU A 263 13.97 -15.40 3.56
CA LEU A 263 12.77 -15.99 4.14
C LEU A 263 12.40 -17.27 3.40
N GLY A 264 12.33 -17.21 2.07
CA GLY A 264 11.92 -18.35 1.25
C GLY A 264 12.12 -18.14 -0.25
N LYS A 265 12.02 -19.25 -0.99
CA LYS A 265 12.04 -19.29 -2.45
C LYS A 265 10.86 -20.13 -2.95
N GLY A 266 10.23 -19.70 -4.05
CA GLY A 266 9.09 -20.42 -4.62
C GLY A 266 8.71 -19.96 -6.03
N LYS A 267 7.66 -20.60 -6.56
CA LYS A 267 7.03 -20.28 -7.85
C LYS A 267 5.56 -19.92 -7.62
N ASN A 268 5.03 -18.99 -8.42
CA ASN A 268 3.73 -18.38 -8.15
C ASN A 268 2.57 -19.40 -8.10
N GLY A 269 2.51 -20.30 -9.08
CA GLY A 269 1.48 -21.34 -9.14
C GLY A 269 1.57 -22.38 -8.01
N GLU A 270 2.78 -22.69 -7.55
CA GLU A 270 3.01 -23.60 -6.41
C GLU A 270 2.49 -22.98 -5.11
N LEU A 271 2.86 -21.71 -4.86
CA LEU A 271 2.45 -20.99 -3.65
C LEU A 271 0.95 -20.70 -3.64
N LYS A 272 0.37 -20.36 -4.79
CA LYS A 272 -1.09 -20.24 -4.95
C LYS A 272 -1.80 -21.55 -4.61
N ALA A 273 -1.33 -22.69 -5.13
CA ALA A 273 -1.92 -23.99 -4.81
C ALA A 273 -1.77 -24.35 -3.32
N LEU A 274 -0.61 -24.06 -2.72
CA LEU A 274 -0.35 -24.26 -1.29
C LEU A 274 -1.30 -23.41 -0.42
N GLY A 275 -1.59 -22.17 -0.80
CA GLY A 275 -2.56 -21.30 -0.12
C GLY A 275 -4.01 -21.79 -0.18
N GLU A 276 -4.38 -22.63 -1.16
CA GLU A 276 -5.72 -23.23 -1.22
C GLU A 276 -5.86 -24.49 -0.34
N SER A 277 -4.77 -25.16 -0.01
CA SER A 277 -4.77 -26.42 0.77
C SER A 277 -4.30 -26.28 2.22
N THR A 278 -3.61 -25.20 2.56
CA THR A 278 -2.99 -24.98 3.88
C THR A 278 -3.88 -24.16 4.80
N LYS A 279 -3.85 -24.46 6.10
CA LYS A 279 -4.42 -23.63 7.18
C LYS A 279 -3.29 -23.14 8.10
N PHE A 280 -3.54 -22.06 8.83
CA PHE A 280 -2.59 -21.56 9.85
C PHE A 280 -2.16 -22.66 10.84
N SER A 281 -3.11 -23.48 11.30
CA SER A 281 -2.89 -24.64 12.18
C SER A 281 -2.04 -25.75 11.58
N ASP A 282 -1.85 -25.77 10.26
CA ASP A 282 -1.01 -26.74 9.58
C ASP A 282 0.45 -26.24 9.55
N ILE A 283 0.65 -24.92 9.57
CA ILE A 283 1.97 -24.24 9.57
C ILE A 283 2.54 -24.12 10.99
N PHE A 284 1.71 -23.70 11.96
CA PHE A 284 2.15 -23.36 13.32
C PHE A 284 1.37 -24.12 14.41
N GLU A 285 2.03 -24.31 15.55
CA GLU A 285 1.40 -24.48 16.86
C GLU A 285 1.35 -23.09 17.53
N THR A 286 0.25 -22.75 18.22
CA THR A 286 0.11 -21.55 19.06
C THR A 286 0.24 -21.91 20.53
N ALA A 287 0.64 -20.93 21.35
CA ALA A 287 0.58 -20.99 22.80
C ALA A 287 0.33 -19.59 23.39
N SER A 288 -0.15 -19.54 24.63
CA SER A 288 -0.27 -18.27 25.38
C SER A 288 1.10 -17.67 25.65
N PHE A 289 1.22 -16.35 25.48
CA PHE A 289 2.36 -15.57 25.96
C PHE A 289 2.20 -15.28 27.45
N ASP A 290 3.25 -15.52 28.23
CA ASP A 290 3.28 -15.11 29.64
C ASP A 290 3.58 -13.61 29.71
N ALA A 291 2.57 -12.81 30.05
CA ALA A 291 2.68 -11.35 30.10
C ALA A 291 3.50 -10.83 31.30
N GLU A 292 3.63 -11.61 32.37
CA GLU A 292 4.38 -11.24 33.57
C GLU A 292 5.86 -11.58 33.38
N ALA A 293 6.17 -12.83 33.03
CA ALA A 293 7.53 -13.28 32.75
C ALA A 293 8.07 -12.75 31.40
N LYS A 294 7.19 -12.30 30.50
CA LYS A 294 7.48 -11.88 29.11
C LYS A 294 8.11 -12.98 28.27
N THR A 295 7.66 -14.22 28.44
CA THR A 295 8.22 -15.42 27.81
C THR A 295 7.19 -16.25 27.06
N CYS A 296 7.71 -17.13 26.19
CA CYS A 296 6.95 -18.20 25.58
C CYS A 296 7.35 -19.56 26.16
N PRO A 297 6.45 -20.56 26.13
CA PRO A 297 6.79 -21.94 26.49
C PRO A 297 7.97 -22.50 25.68
N ALA A 298 8.67 -23.48 26.24
CA ALA A 298 9.85 -24.08 25.61
C ALA A 298 9.55 -24.58 24.19
N GLY A 299 10.39 -24.20 23.23
CA GLY A 299 10.24 -24.53 21.81
C GLY A 299 9.36 -23.58 21.00
N PHE A 300 8.62 -22.67 21.64
CA PHE A 300 7.92 -21.57 20.98
C PHE A 300 8.80 -20.33 20.90
N LYS A 301 8.51 -19.47 19.92
CA LYS A 301 9.13 -18.14 19.76
C LYS A 301 8.06 -17.07 19.89
N SER A 302 8.37 -16.01 20.61
CA SER A 302 7.53 -14.82 20.61
C SER A 302 7.64 -14.14 19.25
N ILE A 303 6.50 -13.80 18.66
CA ILE A 303 6.35 -12.81 17.60
C ILE A 303 5.50 -11.66 18.13
N ASN A 304 5.55 -10.50 17.49
CA ASN A 304 4.67 -9.38 17.82
C ASN A 304 3.61 -9.20 16.71
N GLN A 305 2.33 -9.21 17.07
CA GLN A 305 1.21 -8.97 16.17
C GLN A 305 0.84 -7.47 16.13
N ASP A 306 1.77 -6.59 15.74
CA ASP A 306 1.51 -5.14 15.59
C ASP A 306 0.82 -4.54 16.86
N ASP A 307 -0.40 -4.01 16.72
CA ASP A 307 -1.22 -3.42 17.80
C ASP A 307 -1.90 -4.47 18.73
N VAL A 308 -1.87 -5.77 18.40
CA VAL A 308 -2.47 -6.87 19.22
C VAL A 308 -1.50 -7.38 20.30
N GLY A 309 -0.19 -7.22 20.10
CA GLY A 309 0.84 -7.63 21.05
C GLY A 309 1.43 -9.03 20.82
N PRO A 310 2.14 -9.59 21.81
CA PRO A 310 2.96 -10.78 21.62
C PRO A 310 2.16 -12.10 21.57
N GLU A 311 2.53 -12.98 20.64
CA GLU A 311 2.01 -14.35 20.48
C GLU A 311 3.17 -15.35 20.48
N CYS A 312 2.94 -16.56 20.99
CA CYS A 312 3.92 -17.63 20.94
C CYS A 312 3.61 -18.60 19.80
N LEU A 313 4.49 -18.63 18.80
CA LEU A 313 4.40 -19.54 17.66
C LEU A 313 5.55 -20.55 17.63
N LYS A 314 5.23 -21.79 17.25
CA LYS A 314 6.21 -22.82 16.94
C LYS A 314 5.95 -23.37 15.54
N LEU A 315 6.96 -23.25 14.67
CA LEU A 315 6.90 -23.71 13.29
C LEU A 315 6.88 -25.25 13.24
N LYS A 316 5.93 -25.82 12.51
CA LYS A 316 5.86 -27.27 12.27
C LYS A 316 6.89 -27.72 11.24
N THR A 317 7.41 -28.93 11.43
CA THR A 317 8.41 -29.54 10.54
C THR A 317 7.93 -29.54 9.08
N GLY A 318 8.79 -29.13 8.15
CA GLY A 318 8.48 -29.03 6.72
C GLY A 318 7.73 -27.77 6.29
N MET A 319 7.14 -27.00 7.20
CA MET A 319 6.26 -25.86 6.87
C MET A 319 6.98 -24.53 6.67
N ALA A 320 8.32 -24.51 6.68
CA ALA A 320 9.11 -23.28 6.53
C ALA A 320 8.77 -22.46 5.27
N LYS A 321 8.48 -23.10 4.14
CA LYS A 321 8.05 -22.40 2.91
C LYS A 321 6.69 -21.73 3.08
N ALA A 322 5.73 -22.41 3.70
CA ALA A 322 4.39 -21.87 3.96
C ALA A 322 4.47 -20.69 4.95
N ALA A 323 5.23 -20.85 6.04
CA ALA A 323 5.48 -19.78 7.00
C ALA A 323 6.07 -18.53 6.34
N ALA A 324 7.11 -18.69 5.51
CA ALA A 324 7.82 -17.59 4.90
C ALA A 324 7.07 -16.84 3.77
N LEU A 325 6.23 -17.54 3.01
CA LEU A 325 5.64 -17.01 1.77
C LEU A 325 4.10 -16.92 1.79
N LEU A 326 3.44 -17.52 2.79
CA LEU A 326 1.98 -17.45 2.94
C LEU A 326 1.53 -16.80 4.26
N ALA A 327 2.32 -16.88 5.34
CA ALA A 327 1.84 -16.55 6.69
C ALA A 327 2.51 -15.34 7.38
N ALA A 328 3.39 -14.60 6.69
CA ALA A 328 4.20 -13.54 7.29
C ALA A 328 4.21 -12.23 6.46
N PRO A 329 4.02 -11.05 7.08
CA PRO A 329 3.27 -10.76 8.30
C PRO A 329 1.99 -9.97 7.98
N LEU A 330 0.84 -10.51 8.37
CA LEU A 330 -0.42 -9.78 8.36
C LEU A 330 -1.20 -10.23 9.58
N ARG A 331 -1.41 -9.31 10.54
CA ARG A 331 -2.44 -9.34 11.59
C ARG A 331 -2.72 -7.89 12.00
N ARG A 332 -3.74 -7.27 11.39
CA ARG A 332 -4.12 -5.86 11.61
C ARG A 332 -5.51 -5.79 12.25
N ARG A 333 -5.68 -4.93 13.24
CA ARG A 333 -6.93 -4.18 13.44
C ARG A 333 -6.64 -2.73 13.07
N GLN A 334 -7.47 -2.12 12.23
CA GLN A 334 -7.31 -0.69 11.99
C GLN A 334 -7.59 0.07 13.30
N ARG A 335 -6.72 1.03 13.63
CA ARG A 335 -7.16 2.20 14.40
C ARG A 335 -8.39 2.78 13.69
N GLN A 336 -9.55 2.72 14.34
CA GLN A 336 -10.48 3.83 14.17
C GLN A 336 -9.69 5.11 14.52
N GLN A 337 -9.88 6.18 13.75
CA GLN A 337 -9.49 7.50 14.23
C GLN A 337 -10.35 7.78 15.47
N ALA A 338 -9.81 7.45 16.64
CA ALA A 338 -10.34 7.88 17.91
C ALA A 338 -10.17 9.39 17.98
N VAL A 339 -11.15 10.10 17.42
CA VAL A 339 -11.40 11.50 17.75
C VAL A 339 -11.84 11.49 19.21
N ASP A 340 -10.89 11.61 20.12
CA ASP A 340 -11.20 12.00 21.49
C ASP A 340 -11.81 13.41 21.42
N PRO A 341 -13.11 13.57 21.76
CA PRO A 341 -13.78 14.86 21.66
C PRO A 341 -13.22 15.90 22.65
N ASN A 342 -12.35 15.49 23.58
CA ASN A 342 -11.71 16.34 24.58
C ASN A 342 -10.21 16.55 24.33
N ALA A 343 -9.63 15.98 23.26
CA ALA A 343 -8.21 16.16 22.96
C ALA A 343 -7.89 17.62 22.62
N VAL A 344 -7.09 18.26 23.47
CA VAL A 344 -6.57 19.61 23.22
C VAL A 344 -5.77 19.60 21.91
N PRO A 345 -6.10 20.45 20.91
CA PRO A 345 -5.40 20.44 19.64
C PRO A 345 -3.92 20.81 19.84
N PRO A 346 -2.98 20.14 19.15
CA PRO A 346 -1.57 20.49 19.24
C PRO A 346 -1.36 21.94 18.77
N PRO A 347 -0.40 22.68 19.36
CA PRO A 347 -0.10 24.04 18.93
C PRO A 347 0.26 24.06 17.43
N PRO A 348 -0.04 25.15 16.72
CA PRO A 348 0.10 25.21 15.26
C PRO A 348 1.55 24.98 14.84
N GLN A 349 1.84 23.75 14.40
CA GLN A 349 3.14 23.41 13.85
C GLN A 349 3.34 24.17 12.53
N ALA A 350 4.55 24.69 12.32
CA ALA A 350 4.93 25.32 11.06
C ALA A 350 4.63 24.36 9.89
N ALA A 351 4.12 24.93 8.79
CA ALA A 351 3.53 24.16 7.69
C ALA A 351 4.40 22.96 7.28
N PRO A 352 3.84 21.74 7.19
CA PRO A 352 4.64 20.55 6.96
C PRO A 352 5.38 20.64 5.62
N LEU A 353 6.70 20.49 5.67
CA LEU A 353 7.53 20.37 4.48
C LEU A 353 6.97 19.25 3.60
N ARG A 354 6.47 19.61 2.42
CA ARG A 354 5.85 18.69 1.45
C ARG A 354 6.79 17.50 1.21
N ARG A 355 6.41 16.31 1.69
CA ARG A 355 7.12 15.05 1.39
C ARG A 355 7.15 14.86 -0.12
N ARG A 356 8.33 14.99 -0.74
CA ARG A 356 8.56 14.48 -2.10
C ARG A 356 8.58 12.95 -2.04
N ARG A 357 7.41 12.30 -2.15
CA ARG A 357 7.36 10.86 -2.43
C ARG A 357 7.98 10.61 -3.81
N GLN A 358 8.86 9.61 -3.91
CA GLN A 358 9.54 9.26 -5.16
C GLN A 358 8.58 8.60 -6.16
N GLN A 359 8.92 8.71 -7.44
CA GLN A 359 8.08 8.28 -8.56
C GLN A 359 8.10 6.75 -8.71
N ALA A 360 6.95 6.14 -8.97
CA ALA A 360 6.88 4.79 -9.55
C ALA A 360 7.30 4.84 -11.04
N VAL A 361 7.88 3.74 -11.54
CA VAL A 361 8.53 3.70 -12.85
C VAL A 361 7.95 2.59 -13.73
N ASP A 362 7.55 2.97 -14.94
CA ASP A 362 7.21 2.10 -16.08
C ASP A 362 8.43 1.27 -16.50
N ARG A 363 8.26 -0.03 -16.76
CA ARG A 363 9.32 -0.94 -17.23
C ARG A 363 10.02 -0.47 -18.53
N ASN A 364 9.42 0.45 -19.28
CA ASN A 364 9.97 1.05 -20.51
C ASN A 364 10.67 2.40 -20.30
N ALA A 365 10.53 3.04 -19.14
CA ALA A 365 11.19 4.31 -18.85
C ALA A 365 12.63 4.07 -18.38
N VAL A 366 13.62 4.44 -19.21
CA VAL A 366 15.04 4.49 -18.80
C VAL A 366 15.24 5.77 -17.97
N PRO A 367 15.52 5.67 -16.65
CA PRO A 367 15.85 6.86 -15.86
C PRO A 367 17.24 7.39 -16.26
N PRO A 368 17.48 8.72 -16.23
CA PRO A 368 18.81 9.28 -16.45
C PRO A 368 19.78 8.84 -15.34
N SER A 369 21.03 8.56 -15.73
CA SER A 369 22.09 8.07 -14.84
C SER A 369 22.39 9.06 -13.69
N PRO A 370 22.58 8.61 -12.43
CA PRO A 370 22.68 9.48 -11.25
C PRO A 370 23.99 10.27 -11.10
N VAL A 371 24.90 10.25 -12.09
CA VAL A 371 26.28 10.76 -11.98
C VAL A 371 26.37 12.31 -11.94
N ALA A 372 25.33 13.04 -12.32
CA ALA A 372 25.39 14.49 -12.52
C ALA A 372 25.21 15.39 -11.26
N VAL A 373 24.92 14.83 -10.07
CA VAL A 373 24.52 15.63 -8.89
C VAL A 373 25.66 15.85 -7.87
N ALA A 374 26.75 15.08 -7.94
CA ALA A 374 27.78 15.05 -6.89
C ALA A 374 28.82 16.20 -6.94
N THR A 375 29.05 16.84 -8.08
CA THR A 375 30.21 17.75 -8.27
C THR A 375 29.96 19.23 -7.93
N ARG A 376 28.73 19.65 -7.62
CA ARG A 376 28.42 21.09 -7.36
C ARG A 376 28.52 21.56 -5.90
N ARG A 377 28.86 20.70 -4.94
CA ARG A 377 29.01 21.09 -3.51
C ARG A 377 30.45 21.38 -3.03
N TYR A 378 31.47 21.16 -3.87
CA TYR A 378 32.87 21.37 -3.47
C TYR A 378 33.47 22.74 -3.82
N ALA A 379 32.74 23.60 -4.55
CA ALA A 379 33.24 24.91 -5.00
C ALA A 379 32.85 26.09 -4.09
N ALA A 380 32.06 25.88 -3.03
CA ALA A 380 31.49 26.94 -2.19
C ALA A 380 32.18 27.13 -0.82
N MET A 381 33.40 26.61 -0.64
CA MET A 381 34.19 26.76 0.60
C MET A 381 35.65 27.22 0.34
N LYS A 382 35.84 28.13 -0.62
CA LYS A 382 37.05 28.96 -0.75
C LYS A 382 36.67 30.38 -1.18
N GLY A 383 36.57 31.30 -0.22
CA GLY A 383 36.16 32.68 -0.51
C GLY A 383 35.87 33.55 0.73
N ALA A 384 36.73 33.50 1.75
CA ALA A 384 36.69 34.44 2.88
C ALA A 384 38.04 34.45 3.63
N THR A 385 39.01 35.21 3.12
CA THR A 385 40.24 35.60 3.82
C THR A 385 40.22 37.10 4.12
N THR A 386 40.88 37.49 5.24
CA THR A 386 40.99 38.84 5.87
C THR A 386 39.66 39.46 6.37
N GLU A 387 39.60 40.20 7.49
CA GLU A 387 40.58 40.53 8.55
C GLU A 387 39.86 40.65 9.93
N PHE A 388 40.49 40.80 11.11
CA PHE A 388 41.28 41.95 11.61
C PHE A 388 42.17 41.56 12.82
N SER A 389 43.19 42.38 13.10
CA SER A 389 44.08 42.36 14.29
C SER A 389 43.33 42.44 15.64
N LYS A 390 43.88 42.07 16.81
CA LYS A 390 45.28 41.96 17.28
C LYS A 390 45.48 40.74 18.18
#